data_AF-A0ABD1SA16-F1
#
_entry.id   AF-A0ABD1SA16-F1
#
_cell.length_a   1.000
_cell.length_b   1.000
_cell.length_c   1.000
_cell.angle_alpha   90.00
_cell.angle_beta   90.00
_cell.angle_gamma   90.00
#
_symmetry.space_group_name_H-M   'P 1'
#
loop_
_entity.id
_entity.type
_entity.pdbx_description
1 polymer ?
#
loop_
_entity_poly.entity_id
_entity_poly.type
_entity_poly.pdbx_seq_one_letter_code
_entity_poly.pdbx_strand_id
1 'polypeptide(L)'
;MHHSLNMYFYTSPKKKQALLNGTYETMIENSQDQEVEEEVEIEPTRSKRERTKKSYGPDFLTYMLEIEPQSFKESVNSSEGPQWREAIKSEIDSIMQNHTWELVDLPPGCKPLGYK
;
A
#
# COMPACT_ATOMS: atom_id res chain seq x y z
N MET A 1 11.60 2.04 14.78
CA MET A 1 10.30 2.68 14.49
C MET A 1 9.92 2.32 13.06
N HIS A 2 9.31 1.15 12.86
CA HIS A 2 8.88 0.71 11.54
C HIS A 2 7.59 1.43 11.17
N HIS A 3 7.64 2.32 10.18
CA HIS A 3 6.45 2.91 9.57
C HIS A 3 5.90 1.90 8.57
N SER A 4 4.84 1.18 8.97
CA SER A 4 4.11 0.30 8.07
C SER A 4 3.14 1.14 7.23
N LEU A 5 3.48 1.37 5.97
CA LEU A 5 2.55 1.89 4.97
C LEU A 5 1.65 0.73 4.51
N ASN A 6 0.41 0.71 5.02
CA ASN A 6 -0.62 -0.19 4.52
C ASN A 6 -1.06 0.27 3.12
N MET A 7 -0.52 -0.38 2.09
CA MET A 7 -0.98 -0.26 0.71
C MET A 7 -1.90 -1.45 0.41
N TYR A 8 -3.19 -1.18 0.24
CA TYR A 8 -4.23 -2.19 0.02
C TYR A 8 -4.11 -2.82 -1.38
N PHE A 9 -4.04 -4.15 -1.44
CA PHE A 9 -4.34 -4.92 -2.67
C PHE A 9 -5.24 -6.13 -2.35
N TYR A 10 -6.21 -6.36 -3.23
CA TYR A 10 -7.32 -7.30 -3.08
C TYR A 10 -6.89 -8.76 -2.91
N THR A 11 -7.38 -9.42 -1.85
CA THR A 11 -7.27 -10.88 -1.67
C THR A 11 -8.50 -11.58 -2.25
N SER A 12 -8.29 -12.54 -3.15
CA SER A 12 -9.35 -13.37 -3.75
C SER A 12 -10.03 -14.28 -2.71
N PRO A 13 -11.37 -14.41 -2.68
CA PRO A 13 -12.07 -15.15 -1.63
C PRO A 13 -11.91 -16.68 -1.79
N LYS A 14 -11.27 -17.34 -0.82
CA LYS A 14 -11.31 -18.80 -0.68
C LYS A 14 -12.66 -19.25 -0.10
N LYS A 15 -13.38 -20.12 -0.82
CA LYS A 15 -14.64 -20.74 -0.38
C LYS A 15 -14.41 -21.56 0.90
N LYS A 16 -15.12 -21.24 1.99
CA LYS A 16 -15.18 -22.06 3.20
C LYS A 16 -16.49 -22.85 3.22
N GLN A 17 -16.34 -24.15 3.42
CA GLN A 17 -17.40 -25.15 3.55
C GLN A 17 -17.85 -25.14 5.02
N ALA A 18 -19.16 -25.22 5.27
CA ALA A 18 -19.78 -25.00 6.58
C ALA A 18 -19.74 -26.24 7.50
N LEU A 19 -19.49 -26.02 8.80
CA LEU A 19 -19.94 -26.82 9.97
C LEU A 19 -19.90 -25.86 11.18
N LEU A 20 -20.75 -25.86 12.21
CA LEU A 20 -22.08 -26.38 12.54
C LEU A 20 -22.43 -25.60 13.84
N ASN A 21 -23.53 -24.81 13.82
CA ASN A 21 -24.51 -24.60 14.91
C ASN A 21 -24.18 -25.04 16.35
N GLY A 22 -23.99 -24.04 17.23
CA GLY A 22 -23.96 -24.32 18.67
C GLY A 22 -24.07 -23.14 19.62
N THR A 23 -24.30 -21.90 19.16
CA THR A 23 -24.32 -20.73 20.08
C THR A 23 -25.25 -19.58 19.65
N TYR A 24 -26.17 -19.80 18.69
CA TYR A 24 -26.98 -18.69 18.12
C TYR A 24 -28.43 -18.64 18.63
N GLU A 25 -28.87 -19.62 19.42
CA GLU A 25 -30.29 -19.83 19.77
C GLU A 25 -30.81 -18.95 20.92
N THR A 26 -30.06 -17.97 21.44
CA THR A 26 -30.48 -17.21 22.64
C THR A 26 -30.69 -15.71 22.46
N MET A 27 -30.78 -15.16 21.24
CA MET A 27 -31.04 -13.72 21.07
C MET A 27 -32.14 -13.35 20.05
N ILE A 28 -33.07 -14.24 19.74
CA ILE A 28 -34.23 -13.92 18.89
C ILE A 28 -35.51 -13.96 19.72
N GLU A 29 -35.84 -12.85 20.38
CA GLU A 29 -37.21 -12.33 20.48
C GLU A 29 -37.18 -10.99 21.23
N ASN A 30 -37.20 -9.89 20.47
CA ASN A 30 -38.06 -8.74 20.74
C ASN A 30 -38.06 -7.84 19.50
N SER A 31 -39.18 -7.94 18.80
CA SER A 31 -39.66 -7.26 17.62
C SER A 31 -39.43 -5.74 17.58
N GLN A 32 -39.04 -5.20 16.42
CA GLN A 32 -39.91 -4.43 15.51
C GLN A 32 -39.06 -3.69 14.47
N ASP A 33 -39.43 -3.88 13.20
CA ASP A 33 -38.85 -3.28 12.01
C ASP A 33 -38.96 -1.75 12.01
N GLN A 34 -37.84 -1.05 11.79
CA GLN A 34 -37.80 0.24 11.07
C GLN A 34 -36.48 0.35 10.29
N GLU A 35 -36.55 0.14 8.99
CA GLU A 35 -35.54 0.60 8.03
C GLU A 35 -35.48 2.13 8.10
N VAL A 36 -34.32 2.68 8.42
CA VAL A 36 -34.00 4.08 8.18
C VAL A 36 -32.71 4.10 7.37
N GLU A 37 -32.86 4.24 6.06
CA GLU A 37 -31.80 4.63 5.14
C GLU A 37 -31.51 6.12 5.38
N GLU A 38 -30.58 6.44 6.28
CA GLU A 38 -29.97 7.78 6.30
C GLU A 38 -28.88 7.83 5.22
N GLU A 39 -29.21 8.38 4.06
CA GLU A 39 -28.21 8.92 3.14
C GLU A 39 -27.50 10.10 3.82
N VAL A 40 -26.38 9.82 4.47
CA VAL A 40 -25.49 10.86 5.00
C VAL A 40 -24.73 11.46 3.80
N GLU A 41 -25.25 12.55 3.25
CA GLU A 41 -24.53 13.38 2.28
C GLU A 41 -23.32 14.01 2.97
N ILE A 42 -22.13 13.44 2.75
CA ILE A 42 -20.88 13.94 3.33
C ILE A 42 -20.42 15.14 2.51
N GLU A 43 -20.88 16.35 2.86
CA GLU A 43 -20.29 17.57 2.31
C GLU A 43 -18.80 17.65 2.68
N PRO A 44 -17.90 18.00 1.73
CA PRO A 44 -16.51 18.23 2.05
C PRO A 44 -16.38 19.39 3.04
N THR A 45 -16.11 19.08 4.31
CA THR A 45 -15.89 20.09 5.34
C THR A 45 -14.56 20.79 5.08
N ARG A 46 -14.62 21.88 4.31
CA ARG A 46 -13.44 22.68 3.99
C ARG A 46 -12.90 23.30 5.27
N SER A 47 -11.64 23.01 5.58
CA SER A 47 -10.91 23.65 6.66
C SER A 47 -11.02 25.18 6.57
N LYS A 48 -11.57 25.80 7.62
CA LYS A 48 -11.59 27.27 7.81
C LYS A 48 -10.25 27.84 8.29
N ARG A 49 -9.25 26.98 8.53
CA ARG A 49 -7.92 27.42 8.98
C ARG A 49 -7.28 28.27 7.89
N GLU A 50 -6.78 29.44 8.27
CA GLU A 50 -5.98 30.26 7.38
C GLU A 50 -4.75 29.46 6.92
N ARG A 51 -4.55 29.38 5.60
CA ARG A 51 -3.40 28.68 5.05
C ARG A 51 -2.17 29.57 5.18
N THR A 52 -1.27 29.21 6.08
CA THR A 52 0.07 29.80 6.12
C THR A 52 0.86 29.36 4.88
N LYS A 53 1.51 30.30 4.19
CA LYS A 53 2.44 29.96 3.10
C LYS A 53 3.62 29.18 3.69
N LYS A 54 3.94 28.04 3.10
CA LYS A 54 5.14 27.29 3.46
C LYS A 54 6.36 28.04 2.91
N SER A 55 7.34 28.32 3.77
CA SER A 55 8.69 28.66 3.36
C SER A 55 9.54 27.41 3.54
N TYR A 56 10.13 26.90 2.46
CA TYR A 56 10.90 25.66 2.50
C TYR A 56 12.36 25.87 2.90
N GLY A 57 12.80 27.13 3.05
CA GLY A 57 14.18 27.47 3.41
C GLY A 57 15.20 27.22 2.29
N PRO A 58 16.47 27.56 2.53
CA PRO A 58 17.55 27.34 1.56
C PRO A 58 17.84 25.85 1.32
N ASP A 59 17.66 25.00 2.33
CA ASP A 59 17.95 23.55 2.25
C ASP A 59 17.06 22.82 1.24
N PHE A 60 15.87 23.35 0.98
CA PHE A 60 14.98 22.83 -0.06
C PHE A 60 15.61 22.91 -1.46
N LEU A 61 16.43 23.93 -1.72
CA LEU A 61 17.16 24.03 -2.98
C LEU A 61 18.27 22.98 -3.05
N THR A 62 18.98 22.74 -1.95
CA THR A 62 20.01 21.69 -1.87
C THR A 62 19.43 20.31 -2.18
N TYR A 63 18.29 19.97 -1.57
CA TYR A 63 17.57 18.72 -1.85
C TYR A 63 17.18 18.60 -3.34
N MET A 64 16.75 19.68 -3.98
CA MET A 64 16.44 19.65 -5.43
C MET A 64 17.67 19.50 -6.33
N LEU A 65 18.86 19.88 -5.84
CA LEU A 65 20.11 19.83 -6.59
C LEU A 65 20.86 18.51 -6.39
N GLU A 66 20.56 17.76 -5.33
CA GLU A 66 21.04 16.39 -5.17
C GLU A 66 20.45 15.52 -6.28
N ILE A 67 21.29 15.18 -7.26
CA ILE A 67 20.88 14.37 -8.40
C ILE A 67 20.75 12.92 -7.92
N GLU A 68 19.52 12.45 -7.80
CA GLU A 68 19.25 11.03 -7.61
C GLU A 68 19.73 10.23 -8.83
N PRO A 69 20.37 9.06 -8.61
CA PRO A 69 20.82 8.21 -9.70
C PRO A 69 19.63 7.77 -10.56
N GLN A 70 19.74 7.94 -11.88
CA GLN A 70 18.65 7.67 -12.82
C GLN A 70 18.68 6.23 -13.35
N SER A 71 19.71 5.47 -12.98
CA SER A 71 19.81 4.07 -13.35
C SER A 71 20.36 3.23 -12.21
N PHE A 72 19.98 1.95 -12.21
CA PHE A 72 20.57 0.95 -11.31
C PHE A 72 22.10 0.99 -11.35
N LYS A 73 22.70 1.12 -12.54
CA LYS A 73 24.16 1.14 -12.71
C LYS A 73 24.79 2.35 -12.02
N GLU A 74 24.15 3.52 -12.07
CA GLU A 74 24.62 4.70 -11.35
C GLU A 74 24.52 4.49 -9.83
N SER A 75 23.39 3.97 -9.34
CA SER A 75 23.18 3.71 -7.91
C SER A 75 24.26 2.76 -7.36
N VAL A 76 24.47 1.61 -7.99
CA VAL A 76 25.39 0.56 -7.46
C VAL A 76 26.88 0.86 -7.64
N ASN A 77 27.22 1.86 -8.46
CA ASN A 77 28.60 2.33 -8.65
C ASN A 77 28.87 3.66 -7.93
N SER A 78 27.85 4.26 -7.30
CA SER A 78 28.02 5.45 -6.44
C SER A 78 28.75 5.11 -5.14
N SER A 79 29.09 6.15 -4.35
CA SER A 79 29.67 5.97 -3.01
C SER A 79 28.77 5.13 -2.10
N GLU A 80 27.46 5.30 -2.23
CA GLU A 80 26.43 4.57 -1.47
C GLU A 80 26.07 3.22 -2.10
N GLY A 81 26.81 2.79 -3.14
CA GLY A 81 26.55 1.54 -3.86
C GLY A 81 26.43 0.28 -2.98
N PRO A 82 27.26 0.10 -1.93
CA PRO A 82 27.11 -1.01 -0.99
C PRO A 82 25.74 -1.02 -0.29
N GLN A 83 25.28 0.14 0.18
CA GLN A 83 23.99 0.32 0.85
C GLN A 83 22.84 0.01 -0.11
N TRP A 84 22.93 0.46 -1.36
CA TRP A 84 21.94 0.13 -2.39
C TRP A 84 21.85 -1.38 -2.64
N ARG A 85 22.99 -2.08 -2.71
CA ARG A 85 23.01 -3.54 -2.92
C ARG A 85 22.40 -4.29 -1.73
N GLU A 86 22.71 -3.86 -0.52
CA GLU A 86 22.14 -4.44 0.69
C GLU A 86 20.63 -4.22 0.76
N ALA A 87 20.16 -3.00 0.48
CA ALA A 87 18.73 -2.68 0.45
C ALA A 87 17.99 -3.50 -0.60
N ILE A 88 18.53 -3.60 -1.82
CA ILE A 88 17.94 -4.42 -2.91
C ILE A 88 17.87 -5.89 -2.50
N LYS A 89 18.94 -6.42 -1.89
CA LYS A 89 18.96 -7.80 -1.40
C LYS A 89 17.91 -8.02 -0.31
N SER A 90 17.85 -7.13 0.68
CA SER A 90 16.87 -7.19 1.76
C SER A 90 15.44 -7.16 1.25
N GLU A 91 15.16 -6.35 0.22
CA GLU A 91 13.82 -6.29 -0.37
C GLU A 91 13.48 -7.58 -1.13
N ILE A 92 14.41 -8.12 -1.91
CA ILE A 92 14.21 -9.42 -2.58
C ILE A 92 13.94 -10.52 -1.54
N ASP A 93 14.75 -10.57 -0.47
CA ASP A 93 14.59 -11.54 0.61
C ASP A 93 13.23 -11.37 1.31
N SER A 94 12.76 -10.14 1.51
CA SER A 94 11.45 -9.87 2.11
C SER A 94 10.29 -10.35 1.23
N ILE A 95 10.37 -10.13 -0.08
CA ILE A 95 9.36 -10.58 -1.05
C ILE A 95 9.27 -12.11 -1.04
N MET A 96 10.42 -12.79 -1.04
CA MET A 96 10.48 -14.26 -0.99
C MET A 96 9.95 -14.80 0.35
N GLN A 97 10.36 -14.21 1.48
CA GLN A 97 9.90 -14.63 2.81
C GLN A 97 8.39 -14.44 2.99
N ASN A 98 7.86 -13.31 2.54
CA ASN A 98 6.44 -13.00 2.67
C ASN A 98 5.58 -13.68 1.59
N HIS A 99 6.19 -14.36 0.61
CA HIS A 99 5.51 -15.00 -0.52
C HIS A 99 4.50 -14.06 -1.20
N THR A 100 4.84 -12.77 -1.26
CA THR A 100 3.91 -11.72 -1.74
C THR A 100 3.92 -11.63 -3.26
N TRP A 101 5.07 -11.91 -3.89
CA TRP A 101 5.22 -11.95 -5.35
C TRP A 101 6.00 -13.20 -5.74
N GLU A 102 5.55 -13.86 -6.80
CA GLU A 102 6.26 -14.94 -7.47
C GLU A 102 6.61 -14.53 -8.90
N LEU A 103 7.80 -14.89 -9.34
CA LEU A 103 8.18 -14.75 -10.74
C LEU A 103 7.59 -15.92 -11.52
N VAL A 104 6.70 -15.62 -12.45
CA VAL A 104 6.09 -16.61 -13.36
C VAL A 104 6.43 -16.25 -14.79
N ASP A 105 6.50 -17.27 -15.64
CA ASP A 105 6.61 -17.05 -17.07
C ASP A 105 5.40 -16.27 -17.60
N LEU A 106 5.63 -15.48 -18.64
CA LEU A 106 4.57 -14.72 -19.29
C LEU A 106 3.50 -15.69 -19.83
N PRO A 107 2.24 -15.62 -19.34
CA PRO A 107 1.20 -16.51 -19.82
C PRO A 107 0.87 -16.25 -21.30
N PRO A 108 0.43 -17.27 -22.04
CA PRO A 108 0.16 -17.15 -23.47
C PRO A 108 -0.91 -16.10 -23.74
N GLY A 109 -0.64 -15.22 -24.72
CA GLY A 109 -1.55 -14.15 -25.11
C GLY A 109 -1.44 -12.87 -24.27
N CYS A 110 -0.62 -12.85 -23.21
CA CYS A 110 -0.36 -11.64 -22.45
C CYS A 110 0.85 -10.88 -23.01
N LYS A 111 0.83 -9.55 -22.88
CA LYS A 111 2.00 -8.70 -23.18
C LYS A 111 2.76 -8.45 -21.88
N PRO A 112 4.09 -8.59 -21.86
CA PRO A 112 4.86 -8.22 -20.69
C PRO A 112 4.75 -6.71 -20.48
N LEU A 113 4.86 -6.29 -19.22
CA LEU A 113 5.04 -4.87 -18.92
C LEU A 113 6.36 -4.42 -19.55
N GLY A 114 6.28 -3.48 -20.49
CA GLY A 114 7.46 -2.90 -21.11
C GLY A 114 8.21 -2.03 -20.10
N TYR A 115 9.53 -2.09 -20.14
CA TYR A 115 10.38 -1.08 -19.52
C TYR A 115 10.47 0.12 -20.46
N LYS A 116 10.34 1.35 -19.93
CA LYS A 116 10.54 2.60 -20.67
C LYS A 116 11.84 3.24 -20.24
#